data_AF-A0A3D9IV15-F1
#
_entry.id   AF-A0A3D9IV15-F1
#
_cell.length_a   1.000
_cell.length_b   1.000
_cell.length_c   1.000
_cell.angle_alpha   90.00
_cell.angle_beta   90.00
_cell.angle_gamma   90.00
#
_symmetry.space_group_name_H-M   'P 1'
#
loop_
_entity.id
_entity.type
_entity.pdbx_description
1 polymer ?
#
loop_
_entity_poly.entity_id
_entity_poly.type
_entity_poly.pdbx_seq_one_letter_code
_entity_poly.pdbx_strand_id
1 'polypeptide(L)'
;MKRRFHCTEEMKKEYVALVVSGYRTEHVARLNGMSPSTLQRWVRQHWDEVQTEMVAKKKQAEQVEKDTHDLQKRYDQAMKMLGEKDLEIAILNDLVKKTAPPSTRGSK
;
A
#
# COMPACT_ATOMS: atom_id res chain seq x y z
N MET A 1 28.73 -35.36 3.33
CA MET A 1 28.95 -33.93 2.97
C MET A 1 28.04 -33.06 3.82
N LYS A 2 28.59 -32.11 4.60
CA LYS A 2 27.77 -31.09 5.28
C LYS A 2 27.27 -30.13 4.20
N ARG A 3 25.97 -30.11 3.92
CA ARG A 3 25.36 -29.11 3.02
C ARG A 3 25.66 -27.74 3.63
N ARG A 4 26.44 -26.90 2.94
CA ARG A 4 26.63 -25.51 3.36
C ARG A 4 25.28 -24.83 3.19
N PHE A 5 24.66 -24.43 4.28
CA PHE A 5 23.47 -23.60 4.24
C PHE A 5 23.85 -22.28 3.56
N HIS A 6 23.43 -22.11 2.31
CA HIS A 6 23.63 -20.86 1.58
C HIS A 6 22.45 -19.94 1.90
N CYS A 7 22.75 -18.79 2.49
CA CYS A 7 21.76 -17.81 2.92
C CYS A 7 22.28 -16.44 2.51
N THR A 8 21.48 -15.69 1.78
CA THR A 8 21.76 -14.28 1.47
C THR A 8 21.63 -13.45 2.76
N GLU A 9 22.30 -12.30 2.81
CA GLU A 9 22.18 -11.40 3.98
C GLU A 9 20.72 -10.94 4.20
N GLU A 10 19.96 -10.76 3.11
CA GLU A 10 18.54 -10.42 3.16
C GLU A 10 17.71 -11.49 3.89
N MET A 11 17.91 -12.77 3.52
CA MET A 11 17.20 -13.88 4.18
C MET A 11 17.57 -13.99 5.66
N LYS A 12 18.83 -13.69 6.03
CA LYS A 12 19.20 -13.65 7.45
C LYS A 12 18.42 -12.58 8.21
N LYS A 13 18.32 -11.37 7.64
CA LYS A 13 17.54 -10.28 8.23
C LYS A 13 16.06 -10.64 8.35
N GLU A 14 15.49 -11.32 7.37
CA GLU A 14 14.10 -11.81 7.44
C GLU A 14 13.89 -12.80 8.58
N TYR A 15 14.79 -13.78 8.76
CA TYR A 15 14.69 -14.72 9.87
C TYR A 15 14.85 -14.04 11.23
N VAL A 16 15.75 -13.07 11.32
CA VAL A 16 15.90 -12.24 12.53
C VAL A 16 14.61 -11.43 12.78
N ALA A 17 14.00 -10.86 11.74
CA ALA A 17 12.73 -10.12 11.85
C ALA A 17 11.59 -11.00 12.38
N LEU A 18 11.51 -12.26 11.95
CA LEU A 18 10.57 -13.22 12.53
C LEU A 18 10.82 -13.43 14.02
N VAL A 19 12.06 -13.60 14.45
CA VAL A 19 12.35 -13.76 15.89
C VAL A 19 12.05 -12.48 16.67
N VAL A 20 12.42 -11.30 16.14
CA VAL A 20 12.16 -9.98 16.75
C VAL A 20 10.66 -9.71 16.88
N SER A 21 9.85 -10.14 15.90
CA SER A 21 8.39 -10.04 15.97
C SER A 21 7.71 -10.99 16.95
N GLY A 22 8.47 -11.87 17.61
CA GLY A 22 7.99 -12.72 18.71
C GLY A 22 7.91 -14.21 18.39
N TYR A 23 8.36 -14.65 17.21
CA TYR A 23 8.42 -16.07 16.89
C TYR A 23 9.54 -16.77 17.67
N ARG A 24 9.28 -18.02 18.08
CA ARG A 24 10.29 -18.84 18.75
C ARG A 24 11.46 -19.16 17.84
N THR A 25 12.67 -18.85 18.29
CA THR A 25 13.93 -19.12 17.58
C THR A 25 14.07 -20.57 17.11
N GLU A 26 13.71 -21.56 17.94
CA GLU A 26 13.84 -22.97 17.55
C GLU A 26 12.85 -23.39 16.47
N HIS A 27 11.70 -22.71 16.39
CA HIS A 27 10.70 -22.97 15.36
C HIS A 27 11.17 -22.40 14.02
N VAL A 28 11.55 -21.12 14.01
CA VAL A 28 12.07 -20.43 12.81
C VAL A 28 13.30 -21.15 12.27
N ALA A 29 14.22 -21.57 13.14
CA ALA A 29 15.43 -22.27 12.73
C ALA A 29 15.13 -23.63 12.07
N ARG A 30 14.24 -24.43 12.67
CA ARG A 30 13.88 -25.75 12.13
C ARG A 30 13.13 -25.65 10.81
N LEU A 31 12.20 -24.71 10.69
CA LEU A 31 11.44 -24.48 9.46
C LEU A 31 12.36 -24.16 8.28
N ASN A 32 13.42 -23.39 8.54
CA ASN A 32 14.38 -22.95 7.54
C ASN A 32 15.63 -23.85 7.45
N GLY A 33 15.61 -25.04 8.07
CA GLY A 33 16.71 -26.01 7.94
C GLY A 33 18.05 -25.58 8.54
N MET A 34 18.03 -24.70 9.54
CA MET A 34 19.23 -24.18 10.21
C MET A 34 19.28 -24.55 11.70
N SER A 35 20.48 -24.44 12.29
CA SER A 35 20.62 -24.69 13.72
C SER A 35 20.09 -23.51 14.55
N PRO A 36 19.39 -23.73 15.67
CA PRO A 36 18.92 -22.65 16.53
C PRO A 36 20.04 -21.74 17.04
N SER A 37 21.25 -22.28 17.28
CA SER A 37 22.40 -21.50 17.72
C SER A 37 22.94 -20.57 16.62
N THR A 38 22.82 -20.96 15.35
CA THR A 38 23.13 -20.09 14.21
C THR A 38 22.18 -18.91 14.17
N LEU A 39 20.86 -19.16 14.26
CA LEU A 39 19.87 -18.10 14.24
C LEU A 39 20.02 -17.16 15.43
N GLN A 40 20.24 -17.71 16.63
CA GLN A 40 20.44 -16.89 17.83
C GLN A 40 21.67 -15.98 17.75
N ARG A 41 22.73 -16.42 17.05
CA ARG A 41 23.89 -15.57 16.75
C ARG A 41 23.52 -14.40 15.83
N TRP A 42 22.79 -14.67 14.76
CA TRP A 42 22.34 -13.63 13.83
C TRP A 42 21.39 -12.64 14.48
N VAL A 43 20.49 -13.13 15.34
CA VAL A 43 19.60 -12.28 16.13
C VAL A 43 20.41 -11.29 16.95
N ARG A 44 21.47 -11.72 17.64
CA ARG A 44 22.35 -10.80 18.40
C ARG A 44 23.11 -9.81 17.52
N GLN A 45 23.45 -10.19 16.29
CA GLN A 45 24.24 -9.35 15.39
C GLN A 45 23.39 -8.29 14.67
N HIS A 46 22.14 -8.62 14.35
CA HIS A 46 21.26 -7.77 13.54
C HIS A 46 20.04 -7.26 14.30
N TRP A 47 19.96 -7.48 15.62
CA TRP A 47 18.80 -7.08 16.43
C TRP A 47 18.44 -5.60 16.24
N ASP A 48 19.40 -4.71 16.49
CA ASP A 48 19.16 -3.25 16.49
C ASP A 48 18.83 -2.74 15.09
N GLU A 49 19.53 -3.26 14.08
CA GLU A 49 19.32 -2.93 12.67
C GLU A 49 17.91 -3.34 12.22
N VAL A 50 17.56 -4.61 12.41
CA VAL A 50 16.26 -5.15 12.00
C VAL A 50 15.12 -4.51 12.79
N GLN A 51 15.29 -4.27 14.08
CA GLN A 51 14.27 -3.60 14.89
C GLN A 51 13.99 -2.18 14.38
N THR A 52 15.05 -1.43 14.04
CA THR A 52 14.92 -0.08 13.48
C THR A 52 14.23 -0.11 12.12
N GLU A 53 14.64 -1.03 11.23
CA GLU A 53 14.01 -1.22 9.93
C GLU A 53 12.52 -1.60 10.05
N MET A 54 12.15 -2.47 10.99
CA MET A 54 10.77 -2.88 11.22
C MET A 54 9.89 -1.72 11.72
N VAL A 55 10.40 -0.90 12.64
CA VAL A 55 9.69 0.29 13.12
C VAL A 55 9.49 1.30 11.99
N ALA A 56 10.52 1.53 11.17
CA ALA A 56 10.43 2.42 10.02
C ALA A 56 9.40 1.92 8.98
N LYS A 57 9.43 0.62 8.64
CA LYS A 57 8.46 -0.01 7.74
C LYS A 57 7.03 0.10 8.27
N LYS A 58 6.81 -0.12 9.57
CA LYS A 58 5.49 0.02 10.19
C LYS A 58 4.98 1.46 10.08
N LYS A 59 5.82 2.45 10.41
CA LYS A 59 5.45 3.86 10.28
C LYS A 59 5.13 4.24 8.84
N GLN A 60 5.90 3.73 7.87
CA GLN A 60 5.64 3.96 6.45
C GLN A 60 4.31 3.34 6.01
N ALA A 61 4.02 2.11 6.44
CA ALA A 61 2.74 1.45 6.14
C ALA A 61 1.55 2.24 6.69
N GLU A 62 1.64 2.70 7.94
CA GLU A 62 0.60 3.55 8.56
C GLU A 62 0.43 4.88 7.82
N GLN A 63 1.51 5.48 7.32
CA GLN A 63 1.43 6.72 6.54
C GLN A 63 0.76 6.47 5.19
N VAL A 64 1.14 5.41 4.48
CA VAL A 64 0.53 5.04 3.20
C VAL A 64 -0.96 4.77 3.38
N GLU A 65 -1.36 4.06 4.44
CA GLU A 65 -2.78 3.80 4.73
C GLU A 65 -3.55 5.12 4.91
N LYS A 66 -3.03 6.06 5.70
CA LYS A 66 -3.64 7.40 5.87
C LYS A 66 -3.74 8.16 4.55
N ASP A 67 -2.67 8.19 3.78
CA ASP A 67 -2.63 8.90 2.49
C ASP A 67 -3.63 8.30 1.50
N THR A 68 -3.77 6.97 1.47
CA THR A 68 -4.76 6.30 0.61
C THR A 68 -6.20 6.61 1.03
N HIS A 69 -6.48 6.64 2.33
CA HIS A 69 -7.80 7.00 2.84
C HIS A 69 -8.15 8.46 2.52
N ASP A 70 -7.21 9.38 2.72
CA ASP A 70 -7.41 10.79 2.41
C ASP A 70 -7.57 11.03 0.90
N LEU A 71 -6.82 10.30 0.08
CA LEU A 71 -6.95 10.35 -1.38
C LEU A 71 -8.32 9.83 -1.83
N GLN A 72 -8.80 8.72 -1.26
CA GLN A 72 -10.13 8.19 -1.55
C GLN A 72 -11.22 9.20 -1.19
N LYS A 73 -11.12 9.83 -0.01
CA LYS A 73 -12.07 10.86 0.41
C LYS A 73 -12.10 12.05 -0.55
N ARG A 74 -10.94 12.53 -1.00
CA ARG A 74 -10.85 13.62 -1.98
C ARG A 74 -11.45 13.22 -3.33
N TYR A 75 -11.22 11.99 -3.75
CA TYR A 75 -11.78 11.44 -4.98
C TYR A 75 -13.32 11.39 -4.91
N ASP A 76 -13.89 10.85 -3.85
CA ASP A 76 -15.36 10.76 -3.68
C ASP A 76 -16.01 12.15 -3.66
N GLN A 77 -15.37 13.11 -2.99
CA GLN A 77 -15.82 14.51 -2.99
C GLN A 77 -15.79 15.13 -4.39
N ALA A 78 -14.71 14.91 -5.13
CA ALA A 78 -14.57 15.41 -6.50
C ALA A 78 -15.63 14.82 -7.44
N MET A 79 -15.86 13.51 -7.36
CA MET A 79 -16.89 12.82 -8.16
C MET A 79 -18.29 13.34 -7.87
N LYS A 80 -18.60 13.63 -6.60
CA LYS A 80 -19.87 14.24 -6.23
C LYS A 80 -20.04 15.62 -6.86
N MET A 81 -19.05 16.50 -6.70
CA MET A 81 -19.09 17.85 -7.28
C MET A 81 -19.19 17.81 -8.81
N LEU A 82 -18.52 16.85 -9.45
CA LEU A 82 -18.61 16.66 -10.90
C LEU A 82 -20.04 16.30 -11.32
N GLY A 83 -20.67 15.35 -10.64
CA GLY A 83 -22.06 14.96 -10.94
C GLY A 83 -23.06 16.10 -10.72
N GLU A 84 -22.86 16.92 -9.69
CA GLU A 84 -23.67 18.13 -9.46
C GLU A 84 -23.52 19.13 -10.62
N LYS A 85 -22.30 19.31 -11.15
CA LYS A 85 -22.03 20.18 -12.29
C LYS A 85 -22.58 19.64 -13.61
N ASP A 86 -22.49 18.33 -13.85
CA ASP A 86 -23.06 17.69 -15.03
C ASP A 86 -24.59 17.85 -15.07
N LEU A 87 -25.25 17.72 -13.90
CA LEU A 87 -26.69 17.96 -13.78
C LEU A 87 -27.05 19.42 -14.11
N GLU A 88 -26.30 20.38 -13.54
CA GLU A 88 -26.50 21.81 -13.80
C GLU A 88 -26.35 22.12 -15.31
N ILE A 89 -25.30 21.59 -15.95
CA ILE A 89 -25.05 21.74 -17.38
C ILE A 89 -26.19 21.14 -18.21
N ALA A 90 -26.69 19.96 -17.84
CA ALA A 90 -27.80 19.32 -18.54
C ALA A 90 -29.08 20.17 -18.49
N ILE A 91 -29.42 20.68 -17.29
CA ILE A 91 -30.58 21.57 -17.11
C ILE A 91 -30.42 22.85 -17.93
N LEU A 92 -29.25 23.50 -17.88
CA LEU A 92 -28.99 24.72 -18.63
C LEU A 92 -29.09 24.50 -20.14
N ASN A 93 -28.51 23.40 -20.65
CA ASN A 93 -28.62 23.04 -22.07
C ASN A 93 -30.07 22.82 -22.51
N ASP A 94 -30.88 22.18 -21.68
CA ASP A 94 -32.31 21.98 -21.96
C ASP A 94 -33.09 23.29 -21.98
N LEU A 95 -32.76 24.24 -21.11
CA LEU A 95 -33.35 25.58 -21.13
C LEU A 95 -32.98 26.33 -22.41
N VAL A 96 -31.71 26.32 -22.80
CA VAL A 96 -31.23 26.95 -24.04
C VAL A 96 -31.93 26.36 -25.27
N LYS A 97 -32.06 25.03 -25.35
CA LYS A 97 -32.78 24.37 -26.45
C LYS A 97 -34.26 24.76 -26.52
N LYS A 98 -34.90 24.98 -25.37
CA LYS A 98 -36.31 25.38 -25.28
C LYS A 98 -36.54 26.85 -25.64
N THR A 99 -35.56 27.72 -25.38
CA THR A 99 -35.66 29.16 -25.68
C THR A 99 -35.13 29.53 -27.06
N ALA A 100 -34.34 28.66 -27.70
CA ALA A 100 -33.90 28.85 -29.06
C ALA A 100 -35.11 28.86 -30.03
N PRO A 101 -35.32 29.94 -30.82
CA PRO A 101 -36.33 29.91 -31.88
C PRO A 101 -35.99 28.79 -32.88
N PRO A 102 -36.98 28.13 -33.50
CA PRO A 102 -36.69 27.15 -34.54
C PRO A 102 -35.89 27.86 -35.63
N SER A 103 -34.59 27.57 -35.70
CA SER A 103 -33.73 28.02 -36.78
C SER A 103 -34.45 27.69 -38.08
N THR A 104 -34.82 28.72 -38.81
CA THR A 104 -35.41 28.64 -40.14
C THR A 104 -34.42 27.87 -41.01
N ARG A 105 -34.70 26.57 -41.16
CA ARG A 105 -33.96 25.67 -42.03
C ARG A 105 -34.23 26.15 -43.45
N GLY A 106 -33.25 26.82 -44.05
CA GLY A 106 -33.31 27.20 -45.45
C GLY A 106 -33.45 25.98 -46.35
N SER A 107 -34.42 26.02 -47.26
CA SER A 107 -34.51 25.29 -48.54
C SER A 107 -35.49 26.13 -49.37
N LYS A 108 -35.05 26.93 -50.36
CA LYS A 108 -34.68 26.54 -51.73
C LYS A 108 -35.65 25.52 -52.34
#